data_AF-A0A7W2I4J1-F1
#
_entry.id   AF-A0A7W2I4J1-F1
#
_cell.length_a   1.000
_cell.length_b   1.000
_cell.length_c   1.000
_cell.angle_alpha   90.00
_cell.angle_beta   90.00
_cell.angle_gamma   90.00
#
_symmetry.space_group_name_H-M   'P 1'
#
loop_
_entity.id
_entity.type
_entity.pdbx_description
1 polymer ?
#
loop_
_entity_poly.entity_id
_entity_poly.type
_entity_poly.pdbx_seq_one_letter_code
_entity_poly.pdbx_strand_id
1 'polypeptide(L)'
;MRKIIAPAVAAATALTLTVPVTATAATLTPFTKDGTNYCRVTLNDVERGPANQAERAAKTLTHGMYATSVVEAFEATFPELKKLGDDYVAEPDVVKHLRLLRDDKTPEDDIRADARAAAKEKLAPLGLHGTDADFYLDMKEGSQIPLGPAGRALKGNADWFVGIDGGVPKVQPLGDDYAFGRTGQNTAQWLRHVEGWQRDAFAANMKKTYFGQVQDTLESSYYYALEEAKTCHDGTSHVIFPMQDLKLPKAPELANADLGDTAPEPVPAPKDPEEKPDTNAPETFDAKLAKILGIVAAVLTALGALFGLLQNMGVKGLPAIPQIPGLTK
;
A
#
# COMPACT_ATOMS: atom_id res chain seq x y z
N MET A 1 -74.35 51.84 14.90
CA MET A 1 -73.09 51.24 15.41
C MET A 1 -72.55 50.36 14.27
N ARG A 2 -71.50 50.76 13.53
CA ARG A 2 -70.07 50.37 13.72
C ARG A 2 -69.93 48.85 14.01
N LYS A 3 -69.28 47.99 13.21
CA LYS A 3 -67.94 48.11 12.60
C LYS A 3 -67.74 47.16 11.39
N ILE A 4 -66.92 47.67 10.46
CA ILE A 4 -66.15 47.03 9.39
C ILE A 4 -65.06 46.11 9.99
N ILE A 5 -64.67 45.02 9.31
CA ILE A 5 -63.30 44.73 8.80
C ILE A 5 -63.36 43.53 7.84
N ALA A 6 -62.68 43.72 6.70
CA ALA A 6 -62.54 42.85 5.53
C ALA A 6 -61.49 41.72 5.75
N PRO A 7 -61.22 40.86 4.76
CA PRO A 7 -60.67 39.51 4.93
C PRO A 7 -59.15 39.50 5.12
N ALA A 8 -58.65 38.64 6.01
CA ALA A 8 -57.22 38.37 6.17
C ALA A 8 -56.80 37.19 5.28
N VAL A 9 -56.30 37.56 4.10
CA VAL A 9 -55.07 37.09 3.43
C VAL A 9 -54.67 35.62 3.65
N ALA A 10 -54.64 34.90 2.52
CA ALA A 10 -53.99 33.62 2.32
C ALA A 10 -52.54 33.60 2.83
N ALA A 11 -52.26 32.76 3.82
CA ALA A 11 -50.93 32.22 4.03
C ALA A 11 -50.85 30.88 3.28
N ALA A 12 -50.69 30.95 1.96
CA ALA A 12 -50.08 29.86 1.24
C ALA A 12 -48.61 29.85 1.67
N THR A 13 -48.30 29.14 2.75
CA THR A 13 -46.94 28.68 2.98
C THR A 13 -46.62 27.74 1.82
N ALA A 14 -46.03 28.31 0.77
CA ALA A 14 -45.22 27.56 -0.16
C ALA A 14 -44.13 26.91 0.70
N LEU A 15 -44.38 25.67 1.13
CA LEU A 15 -43.32 24.69 1.25
C LEU A 15 -42.67 24.67 -0.13
N THR A 16 -41.66 25.52 -0.32
CA THR A 16 -40.59 25.17 -1.23
C THR A 16 -40.07 23.86 -0.69
N LEU A 17 -40.60 22.76 -1.22
CA LEU A 17 -39.81 21.60 -1.54
C LEU A 17 -38.62 22.16 -2.32
N THR A 18 -37.60 22.61 -1.59
CA THR A 18 -36.23 22.46 -2.05
C THR A 18 -36.13 20.96 -2.28
N VAL A 19 -36.44 20.55 -3.52
CA VAL A 19 -35.94 19.32 -4.10
C VAL A 19 -34.48 19.30 -3.63
N PRO A 20 -34.05 18.31 -2.81
CA PRO A 20 -32.63 18.23 -2.51
C PRO A 20 -31.95 18.28 -3.86
N VAL A 21 -31.02 19.22 -4.05
CA VAL A 21 -30.20 19.29 -5.26
C VAL A 21 -29.84 17.85 -5.54
N THR A 22 -30.38 17.29 -6.63
CA THR A 22 -30.07 15.92 -7.02
C THR A 22 -28.56 15.94 -7.13
N ALA A 23 -27.86 15.31 -6.17
CA ALA A 23 -26.42 15.22 -6.21
C ALA A 23 -26.11 14.64 -7.58
N THR A 24 -25.56 15.48 -8.46
CA THR A 24 -25.38 15.11 -9.86
C THR A 24 -24.37 13.99 -9.86
N ALA A 25 -24.79 12.76 -10.09
CA ALA A 25 -23.94 11.57 -10.15
C ALA A 25 -22.69 11.81 -11.00
N ALA A 26 -21.60 11.05 -10.74
CA ALA A 26 -20.37 11.18 -11.51
C ALA A 26 -20.65 11.21 -13.01
N THR A 27 -19.99 12.10 -13.74
CA THR A 27 -20.15 12.22 -15.19
C THR A 27 -19.16 11.31 -15.89
N LEU A 28 -19.62 10.58 -16.90
CA LEU A 28 -18.78 9.80 -17.80
C LEU A 28 -18.54 10.58 -19.09
N THR A 29 -17.27 10.82 -19.41
CA THR A 29 -16.87 11.48 -20.66
C THR A 29 -16.20 10.48 -21.60
N PRO A 30 -16.80 10.15 -22.76
CA PRO A 30 -16.17 9.27 -23.73
C PRO A 30 -14.97 9.96 -24.38
N PHE A 31 -13.90 9.20 -24.62
CA PHE A 31 -12.78 9.65 -25.46
C PHE A 31 -12.07 8.47 -26.13
N THR A 32 -11.46 8.71 -27.28
CA THR A 32 -10.70 7.70 -28.02
C THR A 32 -9.21 7.93 -27.82
N LYS A 33 -8.46 6.87 -27.51
CA LYS A 33 -7.00 6.86 -27.45
C LYS A 33 -6.49 5.60 -28.13
N ASP A 34 -5.53 5.75 -29.04
CA ASP A 34 -4.92 4.64 -29.78
C ASP A 34 -5.97 3.73 -30.48
N GLY A 35 -7.03 4.34 -31.01
CA GLY A 35 -8.14 3.63 -31.68
C GLY A 35 -9.10 2.90 -30.72
N THR A 36 -8.88 2.97 -29.41
CA THR A 36 -9.72 2.36 -28.38
C THR A 36 -10.58 3.42 -27.69
N ASN A 37 -11.87 3.14 -27.48
CA ASN A 37 -12.78 4.03 -26.76
C ASN A 37 -12.71 3.76 -25.26
N TYR A 38 -12.63 4.83 -24.47
CA TYR A 38 -12.55 4.82 -23.03
C TYR A 38 -13.55 5.80 -22.42
N CYS A 39 -13.82 5.61 -21.14
CA CYS A 39 -14.68 6.48 -20.35
C CYS A 39 -13.89 7.10 -19.21
N ARG A 40 -13.80 8.43 -19.24
CA ARG A 40 -13.23 9.19 -18.14
C ARG A 40 -14.31 9.49 -17.12
N VAL A 41 -14.05 9.14 -15.87
CA VAL A 41 -14.93 9.44 -14.74
C VAL A 41 -14.62 10.85 -14.24
N THR A 42 -15.64 11.64 -13.92
CA THR A 42 -15.52 12.90 -13.19
C THR A 42 -16.49 12.85 -12.01
N LEU A 43 -15.94 12.72 -10.81
CA LEU A 43 -16.73 12.59 -9.58
C LEU A 43 -17.33 13.93 -9.18
N ASN A 44 -18.53 13.89 -8.60
CA ASN A 44 -19.09 15.05 -7.93
C ASN A 44 -18.43 15.28 -6.56
N ASP A 45 -18.77 16.39 -5.90
CA ASP A 45 -18.16 16.76 -4.62
C ASP A 45 -18.47 15.77 -3.48
N VAL A 46 -19.63 15.10 -3.50
CA VAL A 46 -20.03 14.14 -2.45
C VAL A 46 -19.42 12.75 -2.64
N GLU A 47 -19.08 12.37 -3.87
CA GLU A 47 -18.42 11.11 -4.22
C GLU A 47 -16.89 11.20 -4.07
N ARG A 48 -16.32 12.40 -4.28
CA ARG A 48 -14.86 12.61 -4.28
C ARG A 48 -14.22 12.32 -2.93
N GLY A 49 -14.90 12.65 -1.82
CA GLY A 49 -14.40 12.39 -0.46
C GLY A 49 -14.14 10.91 -0.19
N PRO A 50 -15.18 10.06 -0.27
CA PRO A 50 -15.05 8.61 -0.16
C PRO A 50 -14.09 7.99 -1.17
N ALA A 51 -14.11 8.44 -2.44
CA ALA A 51 -13.18 7.93 -3.46
C ALA A 51 -11.72 8.23 -3.12
N ASN A 52 -11.41 9.43 -2.60
CA ASN A 52 -10.07 9.75 -2.12
C ASN A 52 -9.67 8.91 -0.90
N GLN A 53 -10.61 8.53 -0.04
CA GLN A 53 -10.35 7.60 1.06
C GLN A 53 -10.04 6.20 0.52
N ALA A 54 -10.84 5.71 -0.43
CA ALA A 54 -10.64 4.45 -1.12
C ALA A 54 -9.25 4.39 -1.78
N GLU A 55 -8.86 5.45 -2.50
CA GLU A 55 -7.54 5.54 -3.14
C GLU A 55 -6.39 5.49 -2.13
N ARG A 56 -6.49 6.23 -1.02
CA ARG A 56 -5.45 6.20 0.03
C ARG A 56 -5.30 4.81 0.63
N ALA A 57 -6.40 4.10 0.83
CA ALA A 57 -6.39 2.74 1.33
C ALA A 57 -5.88 1.75 0.29
N ALA A 58 -6.27 1.89 -0.98
CA ALA A 58 -5.79 1.04 -2.06
C ALA A 58 -4.26 1.13 -2.23
N LYS A 59 -3.68 2.33 -2.03
CA LYS A 59 -2.23 2.55 -2.07
C LYS A 59 -1.44 1.80 -0.98
N THR A 60 -2.10 1.30 0.07
CA THR A 60 -1.46 0.47 1.10
C THR A 60 -1.56 -1.02 0.82
N LEU A 61 -2.37 -1.44 -0.16
CA LEU A 61 -2.56 -2.83 -0.57
C LEU A 61 -1.43 -3.27 -1.49
N THR A 62 -0.23 -3.35 -0.94
CA THR A 62 0.98 -3.74 -1.66
C THR A 62 1.26 -5.23 -1.54
N HIS A 63 2.20 -5.74 -2.34
CA HIS A 63 2.69 -7.12 -2.23
C HIS A 63 3.25 -7.42 -0.83
N GLY A 64 3.95 -6.47 -0.21
CA GLY A 64 4.45 -6.61 1.17
C GLY A 64 3.34 -6.67 2.22
N MET A 65 2.31 -5.84 2.08
CA MET A 65 1.13 -5.89 2.96
C MET A 65 0.38 -7.22 2.82
N TYR A 66 0.24 -7.70 1.58
CA TYR A 66 -0.38 -9.00 1.30
C TYR A 66 0.42 -10.15 1.93
N ALA A 67 1.74 -10.19 1.74
CA ALA A 67 2.61 -11.20 2.33
C ALA A 67 2.50 -11.22 3.86
N THR A 68 2.55 -10.04 4.49
CA THR A 68 2.37 -9.89 5.94
C THR A 68 1.02 -10.43 6.41
N SER A 69 -0.07 -10.06 5.72
CA SER A 69 -1.43 -10.51 6.06
C SER A 69 -1.61 -12.03 5.88
N VAL A 70 -1.04 -12.61 4.82
CA VAL A 70 -1.10 -14.06 4.59
C VAL A 70 -0.34 -14.82 5.69
N VAL A 71 0.84 -14.32 6.10
CA VAL A 71 1.61 -14.90 7.21
C VAL A 71 0.83 -14.82 8.52
N GLU A 72 0.23 -13.67 8.85
CA GLU A 72 -0.65 -13.53 10.02
C GLU A 72 -1.79 -14.56 10.00
N ALA A 73 -2.45 -14.74 8.85
CA ALA A 73 -3.53 -15.69 8.71
C ALA A 73 -3.07 -17.15 8.88
N PHE A 74 -1.92 -17.50 8.32
CA PHE A 74 -1.30 -18.81 8.49
C PHE A 74 -0.91 -19.07 9.94
N GLU A 75 -0.18 -18.16 10.59
CA GLU A 75 0.28 -18.31 11.97
C GLU A 75 -0.87 -18.30 12.99
N ALA A 76 -1.99 -17.64 12.67
CA ALA A 76 -3.23 -17.73 13.46
C ALA A 76 -3.97 -19.06 13.26
N THR A 77 -3.77 -19.74 12.13
CA THR A 77 -4.41 -21.03 11.81
C THR A 77 -3.59 -22.19 12.35
N PHE A 78 -2.26 -22.07 12.31
CA PHE A 78 -1.29 -23.07 12.74
C PHE A 78 -0.32 -22.43 13.75
N PRO A 79 -0.61 -22.47 15.07
CA PRO A 79 0.18 -21.73 16.06
C PRO A 79 1.68 -22.09 16.09
N GLU A 80 2.04 -23.34 15.78
CA GLU A 80 3.43 -23.80 15.72
C GLU A 80 4.22 -23.21 14.53
N LEU A 81 3.49 -22.73 13.52
CA LEU A 81 4.05 -22.26 12.26
C LEU A 81 4.88 -20.99 12.45
N LYS A 82 4.51 -20.13 13.40
CA LYS A 82 5.26 -18.91 13.69
C LYS A 82 6.72 -19.19 14.00
N LYS A 83 6.97 -20.14 14.91
CA LYS A 83 8.33 -20.50 15.30
C LYS A 83 9.10 -21.09 14.12
N LEU A 84 8.48 -22.00 13.36
CA LEU A 84 9.12 -22.63 12.19
C LEU A 84 9.49 -21.61 11.11
N GLY A 85 8.59 -20.66 10.85
CA GLY A 85 8.84 -19.58 9.90
C GLY A 85 9.91 -18.61 10.40
N ASP A 86 9.89 -18.25 11.68
CA ASP A 86 10.89 -17.37 12.30
C ASP A 86 12.28 -18.03 12.28
N ASP A 87 12.37 -19.33 12.60
CA ASP A 87 13.60 -20.13 12.50
C ASP A 87 14.11 -20.18 11.05
N TYR A 88 13.21 -20.39 10.07
CA TYR A 88 13.56 -20.43 8.64
C TYR A 88 14.15 -19.11 8.13
N VAL A 89 13.53 -17.97 8.42
CA VAL A 89 14.02 -16.66 7.93
C VAL A 89 15.28 -16.19 8.66
N ALA A 90 15.64 -16.83 9.77
CA ALA A 90 16.90 -16.63 10.47
C ALA A 90 18.06 -17.49 9.90
N GLU A 91 17.77 -18.47 9.02
CA GLU A 91 18.81 -19.28 8.39
C GLU A 91 19.76 -18.39 7.55
N PRO A 92 21.09 -18.55 7.67
CA PRO A 92 22.05 -17.65 7.03
C PRO A 92 21.85 -17.45 5.52
N ASP A 93 21.53 -18.53 4.80
CA ASP A 93 21.30 -18.47 3.35
C ASP A 93 19.99 -17.77 2.98
N VAL A 94 18.96 -17.88 3.83
CA VAL A 94 17.71 -17.16 3.66
C VAL A 94 17.91 -15.67 3.97
N VAL A 95 18.66 -15.34 5.03
CA VAL A 95 19.03 -13.94 5.32
C VAL A 95 19.81 -13.32 4.16
N LYS A 96 20.77 -14.06 3.59
CA LYS A 96 21.52 -13.63 2.39
C LYS A 96 20.59 -13.42 1.20
N HIS A 97 19.62 -14.32 0.98
CA HIS A 97 18.62 -14.18 -0.07
C HIS A 97 17.75 -12.92 0.11
N LEU A 98 17.25 -12.69 1.32
CA LEU A 98 16.41 -11.53 1.64
C LEU A 98 17.15 -10.21 1.44
N ARG A 99 18.45 -10.14 1.76
CA ARG A 99 19.29 -8.97 1.47
C ARG A 99 19.40 -8.71 -0.03
N LEU A 100 19.60 -9.73 -0.84
CA LEU A 100 19.64 -9.58 -2.31
C LEU A 100 18.31 -9.01 -2.82
N LEU A 101 17.18 -9.59 -2.42
CA LEU A 101 15.86 -9.09 -2.82
C LEU A 101 15.60 -7.66 -2.36
N ARG A 102 15.97 -7.31 -1.12
CA ARG A 102 15.86 -5.95 -0.58
C ARG A 102 16.63 -4.93 -1.43
N ASP A 103 17.80 -5.34 -1.91
CA ASP A 103 18.72 -4.51 -2.69
C ASP A 103 18.45 -4.59 -4.21
N ASP A 104 17.28 -5.12 -4.62
CA ASP A 104 16.85 -5.31 -6.00
C ASP A 104 17.79 -6.18 -6.86
N LYS A 105 18.42 -7.17 -6.22
CA LYS A 105 19.34 -8.13 -6.85
C LYS A 105 18.71 -9.51 -6.89
N THR A 106 18.88 -10.18 -8.02
CA THR A 106 18.48 -11.58 -8.17
C THR A 106 19.69 -12.48 -7.92
N PRO A 107 19.60 -13.49 -7.05
CA PRO A 107 20.65 -14.50 -6.93
C PRO A 107 20.84 -15.25 -8.25
N GLU A 108 22.07 -15.59 -8.61
CA GLU A 108 22.35 -16.41 -9.80
C GLU A 108 21.85 -17.85 -9.63
N ASP A 109 21.94 -18.38 -8.40
CA ASP A 109 21.44 -19.69 -7.99
C ASP A 109 20.48 -19.56 -6.80
N ASP A 110 19.61 -20.56 -6.57
CA ASP A 110 18.75 -20.59 -5.38
C ASP A 110 19.54 -20.95 -4.12
N ILE A 111 20.23 -19.96 -3.58
CA ILE A 111 21.13 -20.09 -2.40
C ILE A 111 20.43 -20.63 -1.16
N ARG A 112 19.09 -20.57 -1.08
CA ARG A 112 18.30 -21.03 0.08
C ARG A 112 17.65 -22.39 -0.13
N ALA A 113 17.97 -23.10 -1.21
CA ALA A 113 17.30 -24.36 -1.56
C ALA A 113 17.34 -25.40 -0.42
N ASP A 114 18.49 -25.58 0.24
CA ASP A 114 18.64 -26.54 1.34
C ASP A 114 17.84 -26.13 2.58
N ALA A 115 17.92 -24.86 2.98
CA ALA A 115 17.13 -24.31 4.09
C ALA A 115 15.62 -24.45 3.81
N ARG A 116 15.21 -24.21 2.56
CA ARG A 116 13.82 -24.34 2.12
C ARG A 116 13.35 -25.79 2.14
N ALA A 117 14.17 -26.74 1.68
CA ALA A 117 13.88 -28.17 1.75
C ALA A 117 13.72 -28.63 3.21
N ALA A 118 14.64 -28.25 4.09
CA ALA A 118 14.58 -28.57 5.52
C ALA A 118 13.34 -27.96 6.21
N ALA A 119 12.96 -26.73 5.85
CA ALA A 119 11.73 -26.11 6.35
C ALA A 119 10.49 -26.90 5.88
N LYS A 120 10.43 -27.30 4.61
CA LYS A 120 9.31 -28.09 4.06
C LYS A 120 9.12 -29.43 4.77
N GLU A 121 10.21 -30.10 5.16
CA GLU A 121 10.12 -31.33 5.97
C GLU A 121 9.44 -31.09 7.32
N LYS A 122 9.74 -29.95 7.97
CA LYS A 122 9.11 -29.56 9.25
C LYS A 122 7.66 -29.09 9.09
N LEU A 123 7.29 -28.56 7.92
CA LEU A 123 5.93 -28.10 7.60
C LEU A 123 4.98 -29.24 7.25
N ALA A 124 5.50 -30.33 6.67
CA ALA A 124 4.69 -31.46 6.23
C ALA A 124 3.81 -32.09 7.35
N PRO A 125 4.28 -32.30 8.60
CA PRO A 125 3.44 -32.78 9.70
C PRO A 125 2.26 -31.86 10.05
N LEU A 126 2.30 -30.59 9.66
CA LEU A 126 1.21 -29.63 9.87
C LEU A 126 0.17 -29.63 8.72
N GLY A 127 0.33 -30.52 7.73
CA GLY A 127 -0.54 -30.59 6.55
C GLY A 127 -0.16 -29.60 5.44
N LEU A 128 0.95 -28.88 5.59
CA LEU A 128 1.48 -27.97 4.58
C LEU A 128 2.46 -28.74 3.68
N HIS A 129 1.96 -29.22 2.54
CA HIS A 129 2.72 -30.02 1.58
C HIS A 129 2.93 -29.29 0.25
N GLY A 130 4.01 -29.66 -0.45
CA GLY A 130 4.27 -29.21 -1.82
C GLY A 130 4.16 -27.69 -1.98
N THR A 131 3.24 -27.27 -2.84
CA THR A 131 2.98 -25.86 -3.16
C THR A 131 2.44 -25.04 -1.99
N ASP A 132 1.79 -25.66 -1.01
CA ASP A 132 1.19 -24.95 0.12
C ASP A 132 2.29 -24.51 1.10
N ALA A 133 3.29 -25.37 1.31
CA ALA A 133 4.49 -25.03 2.07
C ALA A 133 5.32 -23.96 1.35
N ASP A 134 5.52 -24.11 0.03
CA ASP A 134 6.22 -23.09 -0.76
C ASP A 134 5.52 -21.73 -0.68
N PHE A 135 4.20 -21.71 -0.79
CA PHE A 135 3.42 -20.48 -0.66
C PHE A 135 3.58 -19.83 0.71
N TYR A 136 3.52 -20.60 1.81
CA TYR A 136 3.79 -20.05 3.14
C TYR A 136 5.21 -19.46 3.25
N LEU A 137 6.23 -20.19 2.80
CA LEU A 137 7.63 -19.74 2.88
C LEU A 137 7.88 -18.48 2.04
N ASP A 138 7.29 -18.37 0.85
CA ASP A 138 7.38 -17.16 0.01
C ASP A 138 6.72 -15.95 0.68
N MET A 139 5.55 -16.15 1.30
CA MET A 139 4.89 -15.07 2.05
C MET A 139 5.68 -14.72 3.30
N LYS A 140 6.30 -15.71 3.97
CA LYS A 140 7.15 -15.49 5.13
C LYS A 140 8.37 -14.66 4.77
N GLU A 141 9.07 -14.99 3.69
CA GLU A 141 10.17 -14.19 3.13
C GLU A 141 9.72 -12.76 2.78
N GLY A 142 8.61 -12.63 2.02
CA GLY A 142 8.07 -11.34 1.62
C GLY A 142 7.68 -10.45 2.79
N SER A 143 7.20 -11.05 3.89
CA SER A 143 6.87 -10.32 5.12
C SER A 143 8.10 -9.78 5.88
N GLN A 144 9.31 -10.26 5.58
CA GLN A 144 10.54 -9.71 6.17
C GLN A 144 11.01 -8.44 5.48
N ILE A 145 10.65 -8.25 4.20
CA ILE A 145 11.03 -7.08 3.41
C ILE A 145 9.82 -6.44 2.73
N PRO A 146 8.75 -6.11 3.49
CA PRO A 146 7.49 -5.65 2.90
C PRO A 146 7.63 -4.29 2.20
N LEU A 147 8.70 -3.54 2.49
CA LEU A 147 9.05 -2.28 1.83
C LEU A 147 10.21 -2.41 0.83
N GLY A 148 10.58 -3.64 0.44
CA GLY A 148 11.51 -3.89 -0.66
C GLY A 148 10.92 -3.50 -2.03
N PRO A 149 11.72 -3.52 -3.12
CA PRO A 149 11.31 -3.11 -4.46
C PRO A 149 10.01 -3.76 -4.94
N ALA A 150 9.92 -5.09 -4.89
CA ALA A 150 8.71 -5.83 -5.21
C ALA A 150 7.59 -5.61 -4.17
N GLY A 151 7.94 -5.50 -2.88
CA GLY A 151 7.00 -5.34 -1.78
C GLY A 151 6.16 -4.07 -1.84
N ARG A 152 6.67 -2.99 -2.46
CA ARG A 152 5.97 -1.71 -2.62
C ARG A 152 4.97 -1.67 -3.78
N ALA A 153 5.05 -2.61 -4.71
CA ALA A 153 4.11 -2.67 -5.83
C ALA A 153 2.70 -2.97 -5.34
N LEU A 154 1.68 -2.37 -5.96
CA LEU A 154 0.28 -2.66 -5.66
C LEU A 154 -0.02 -4.14 -5.97
N LYS A 155 -0.78 -4.80 -5.10
CA LYS A 155 -1.13 -6.20 -5.25
C LYS A 155 -2.52 -6.36 -5.85
N GLY A 156 -2.61 -7.25 -6.84
CA GLY A 156 -3.90 -7.67 -7.40
C GLY A 156 -4.63 -6.51 -8.05
N ASN A 157 -5.87 -6.30 -7.64
CA ASN A 157 -6.80 -5.31 -8.15
C ASN A 157 -6.81 -3.99 -7.34
N ALA A 158 -5.86 -3.78 -6.44
CA ALA A 158 -5.74 -2.52 -5.71
C ALA A 158 -5.62 -1.29 -6.65
N ASP A 159 -5.03 -1.46 -7.83
CA ASP A 159 -4.84 -0.40 -8.82
C ASP A 159 -6.16 0.14 -9.42
N TRP A 160 -7.25 -0.61 -9.33
CA TRP A 160 -8.59 -0.23 -9.80
C TRP A 160 -9.17 0.95 -9.04
N PHE A 161 -8.80 1.06 -7.76
CA PHE A 161 -9.33 2.08 -6.85
C PHE A 161 -8.44 3.32 -6.77
N VAL A 162 -7.37 3.39 -7.59
CA VAL A 162 -6.44 4.52 -7.63
C VAL A 162 -6.71 5.41 -8.82
N GLY A 163 -6.96 6.71 -8.56
CA GLY A 163 -7.19 7.70 -9.59
C GLY A 163 -8.56 7.57 -10.25
N ILE A 164 -9.61 7.30 -9.46
CA ILE A 164 -10.99 7.20 -9.98
C ILE A 164 -11.41 8.55 -10.58
N ASP A 165 -11.22 9.66 -9.85
CA ASP A 165 -11.60 10.99 -10.34
C ASP A 165 -10.64 11.45 -11.46
N GLY A 166 -11.20 11.76 -12.63
CA GLY A 166 -10.45 12.11 -13.84
C GLY A 166 -9.79 10.93 -14.56
N GLY A 167 -9.90 9.71 -14.01
CA GLY A 167 -9.27 8.52 -14.56
C GLY A 167 -10.17 7.68 -15.45
N VAL A 168 -9.57 6.62 -16.00
CA VAL A 168 -10.26 5.55 -16.72
C VAL A 168 -10.33 4.33 -15.80
N PRO A 169 -11.53 3.75 -15.57
CA PRO A 169 -11.64 2.54 -14.77
C PRO A 169 -10.77 1.41 -15.31
N LYS A 170 -9.92 0.84 -14.44
CA LYS A 170 -8.98 -0.24 -14.78
C LYS A 170 -9.49 -1.64 -14.48
N VAL A 171 -10.71 -1.73 -13.95
CA VAL A 171 -11.32 -2.99 -13.50
C VAL A 171 -11.21 -4.06 -14.59
N GLN A 172 -11.16 -5.33 -14.24
CA GLN A 172 -11.17 -6.43 -15.21
C GLN A 172 -12.20 -7.47 -14.76
N PRO A 173 -12.83 -8.22 -15.68
CA PRO A 173 -13.69 -9.33 -15.31
C PRO A 173 -12.86 -10.36 -14.54
N LEU A 174 -13.32 -10.76 -13.35
CA LEU A 174 -12.58 -11.66 -12.46
C LEU A 174 -12.88 -13.15 -12.69
N GLY A 175 -13.78 -13.47 -13.63
CA GLY A 175 -14.23 -14.82 -13.93
C GLY A 175 -15.30 -15.32 -12.95
N ASP A 176 -16.00 -16.38 -13.34
CA ASP A 176 -17.19 -16.89 -12.62
C ASP A 176 -16.83 -17.51 -11.26
N ASP A 177 -15.60 -17.98 -11.09
CA ASP A 177 -15.12 -18.62 -9.86
C ASP A 177 -14.65 -17.62 -8.79
N TYR A 178 -14.59 -16.32 -9.11
CA TYR A 178 -14.14 -15.30 -8.16
C TYR A 178 -15.25 -14.87 -7.21
N ALA A 179 -15.00 -14.99 -5.91
CA ALA A 179 -15.95 -14.55 -4.90
C ALA A 179 -15.68 -13.10 -4.47
N PHE A 180 -16.51 -12.15 -4.94
CA PHE A 180 -16.43 -10.74 -4.57
C PHE A 180 -16.50 -10.50 -3.06
N GLY A 181 -15.60 -9.65 -2.55
CA GLY A 181 -15.57 -9.32 -1.13
C GLY A 181 -15.25 -10.53 -0.23
N ARG A 182 -14.52 -11.50 -0.78
CA ARG A 182 -14.12 -12.75 -0.11
C ARG A 182 -12.64 -13.07 -0.34
N THR A 183 -11.78 -12.09 -0.10
CA THR A 183 -10.31 -12.21 -0.22
C THR A 183 -9.79 -13.44 0.49
N GLY A 184 -10.28 -13.75 1.70
CA GLY A 184 -9.89 -14.95 2.44
C GLY A 184 -10.14 -16.25 1.67
N GLN A 185 -11.34 -16.43 1.10
CA GLN A 185 -11.68 -17.59 0.28
C GLN A 185 -10.87 -17.63 -1.02
N ASN A 186 -10.74 -16.48 -1.70
CA ASN A 186 -9.98 -16.35 -2.95
C ASN A 186 -8.48 -16.63 -2.76
N THR A 187 -7.93 -16.37 -1.57
CA THR A 187 -6.57 -16.79 -1.22
C THR A 187 -6.52 -18.27 -0.83
N ALA A 188 -7.48 -18.75 -0.03
CA ALA A 188 -7.49 -20.11 0.48
C ALA A 188 -7.67 -21.18 -0.61
N GLN A 189 -8.31 -20.86 -1.74
CA GLN A 189 -8.49 -21.79 -2.85
C GLN A 189 -7.16 -22.32 -3.43
N TRP A 190 -6.07 -21.59 -3.22
CA TRP A 190 -4.73 -22.00 -3.67
C TRP A 190 -4.06 -23.02 -2.75
N LEU A 191 -4.59 -23.24 -1.54
CA LEU A 191 -4.07 -24.20 -0.57
C LEU A 191 -4.64 -25.59 -0.86
N ARG A 192 -4.06 -26.32 -1.82
CA ARG A 192 -4.69 -27.52 -2.38
C ARG A 192 -4.62 -28.74 -1.47
N HIS A 193 -3.61 -28.80 -0.61
CA HIS A 193 -3.26 -29.96 0.22
C HIS A 193 -3.68 -29.79 1.68
N VAL A 194 -3.90 -28.55 2.12
CA VAL A 194 -4.47 -28.25 3.45
C VAL A 194 -5.88 -28.81 3.58
N GLU A 195 -6.18 -29.44 4.72
CA GLU A 195 -7.51 -30.01 5.02
C GLU A 195 -8.60 -28.94 4.98
N GLY A 196 -9.83 -29.34 4.62
CA GLY A 196 -10.94 -28.40 4.39
C GLY A 196 -11.20 -27.44 5.56
N TRP A 197 -11.25 -27.95 6.80
CA TRP A 197 -11.50 -27.13 7.97
C TRP A 197 -10.35 -26.15 8.29
N GLN A 198 -9.10 -26.55 8.01
CA GLN A 198 -7.93 -25.67 8.17
C GLN A 198 -7.91 -24.59 7.10
N ARG A 199 -8.32 -24.92 5.87
CA ARG A 199 -8.47 -23.96 4.77
C ARG A 199 -9.56 -22.93 5.07
N ASP A 200 -10.68 -23.36 5.65
CA ASP A 200 -11.75 -22.48 6.11
C ASP A 200 -11.29 -21.59 7.26
N ALA A 201 -10.53 -22.14 8.21
CA ALA A 201 -9.94 -21.38 9.31
C ALA A 201 -8.93 -20.34 8.79
N PHE A 202 -8.08 -20.70 7.83
CA PHE A 202 -7.19 -19.77 7.14
C PHE A 202 -7.98 -18.65 6.44
N ALA A 203 -9.03 -18.98 5.68
CA ALA A 203 -9.87 -17.98 5.03
C ALA A 203 -10.51 -17.02 6.05
N ALA A 204 -11.01 -17.56 7.17
CA ALA A 204 -11.60 -16.78 8.25
C ALA A 204 -10.57 -15.87 8.95
N ASN A 205 -9.32 -16.32 9.10
CA ASN A 205 -8.25 -15.52 9.67
C ASN A 205 -7.75 -14.46 8.68
N MET A 206 -7.63 -14.78 7.40
CA MET A 206 -7.27 -13.83 6.35
C MET A 206 -8.28 -12.68 6.26
N LYS A 207 -9.59 -12.97 6.41
CA LYS A 207 -10.64 -11.94 6.47
C LYS A 207 -10.45 -10.95 7.65
N LYS A 208 -9.76 -11.34 8.72
CA LYS A 208 -9.50 -10.47 9.87
C LYS A 208 -8.27 -9.59 9.69
N THR A 209 -7.40 -9.89 8.72
CA THR A 209 -6.18 -9.12 8.45
C THR A 209 -6.51 -7.75 7.86
N TYR A 210 -5.56 -6.82 7.93
CA TYR A 210 -5.72 -5.49 7.32
C TYR A 210 -6.00 -5.60 5.81
N PHE A 211 -5.20 -6.39 5.08
CA PHE A 211 -5.36 -6.53 3.63
C PHE A 211 -6.75 -7.10 3.28
N GLY A 212 -7.17 -8.17 3.95
CA GLY A 212 -8.48 -8.79 3.71
C GLY A 212 -9.64 -7.83 3.95
N GLN A 213 -9.64 -7.12 5.08
CA GLN A 213 -10.72 -6.17 5.41
C GLN A 213 -10.81 -5.02 4.42
N VAL A 214 -9.67 -4.42 4.05
CA VAL A 214 -9.65 -3.27 3.15
C VAL A 214 -10.02 -3.71 1.73
N GLN A 215 -9.40 -4.78 1.22
CA GLN A 215 -9.70 -5.30 -0.12
C GLN A 215 -11.18 -5.68 -0.26
N ASP A 216 -11.73 -6.42 0.70
CA ASP A 216 -13.15 -6.82 0.68
C ASP A 216 -14.09 -5.60 0.69
N THR A 217 -13.73 -4.56 1.47
CA THR A 217 -14.51 -3.31 1.55
C THR A 217 -14.46 -2.53 0.25
N LEU A 218 -13.27 -2.40 -0.36
CA LEU A 218 -13.10 -1.69 -1.63
C LEU A 218 -13.85 -2.39 -2.77
N GLU A 219 -13.70 -3.70 -2.90
CA GLU A 219 -14.42 -4.49 -3.91
C GLU A 219 -15.93 -4.36 -3.75
N SER A 220 -16.44 -4.61 -2.54
CA SER A 220 -17.88 -4.57 -2.27
C SER A 220 -18.49 -3.19 -2.49
N SER A 221 -17.70 -2.13 -2.36
CA SER A 221 -18.18 -0.75 -2.48
C SER A 221 -18.02 -0.19 -3.89
N TYR A 222 -16.94 -0.51 -4.60
CA TYR A 222 -16.56 0.17 -5.84
C TYR A 222 -16.60 -0.70 -7.09
N TYR A 223 -16.55 -2.04 -6.99
CA TYR A 223 -16.38 -2.89 -8.17
C TYR A 223 -17.44 -2.65 -9.25
N TYR A 224 -18.72 -2.73 -8.90
CA TYR A 224 -19.81 -2.60 -9.88
C TYR A 224 -19.91 -1.19 -10.46
N ALA A 225 -19.71 -0.15 -9.64
CA ALA A 225 -19.69 1.23 -10.15
C ALA A 225 -18.52 1.46 -11.12
N LEU A 226 -17.34 0.88 -10.82
CA LEU A 226 -16.19 0.93 -11.73
C LEU A 226 -16.45 0.12 -13.00
N GLU A 227 -17.11 -1.03 -12.90
CA GLU A 227 -17.45 -1.88 -14.03
C GLU A 227 -18.43 -1.17 -14.97
N GLU A 228 -19.51 -0.61 -14.44
CA GLU A 228 -20.48 0.19 -15.19
C GLU A 228 -19.81 1.40 -15.83
N ALA A 229 -18.90 2.08 -15.11
CA ALA A 229 -18.19 3.24 -15.61
C ALA A 229 -17.17 2.95 -16.73
N LYS A 230 -16.83 1.67 -17.01
CA LYS A 230 -15.92 1.32 -18.11
C LYS A 230 -16.49 1.65 -19.48
N THR A 231 -17.80 1.49 -19.63
CA THR A 231 -18.48 1.57 -20.91
C THR A 231 -19.50 2.69 -20.86
N CYS A 232 -19.23 3.74 -21.62
CA CYS A 232 -20.16 4.83 -21.88
C CYS A 232 -21.15 4.24 -22.89
N HIS A 233 -22.12 3.47 -22.41
CA HIS A 233 -23.19 3.00 -23.28
C HIS A 233 -23.93 4.22 -23.87
N ASP A 234 -24.50 4.06 -25.06
CA ASP A 234 -25.34 5.09 -25.66
C ASP A 234 -26.47 5.44 -24.67
N GLY A 235 -26.39 6.65 -24.09
CA GLY A 235 -27.33 7.16 -23.08
C GLY A 235 -26.88 7.06 -21.62
N THR A 236 -25.76 6.38 -21.30
CA THR A 236 -25.19 6.36 -19.94
C THR A 236 -24.11 7.43 -19.82
N SER A 237 -24.51 8.63 -19.38
CA SER A 237 -23.57 9.73 -19.08
C SER A 237 -23.25 9.86 -17.59
N HIS A 238 -23.87 9.04 -16.74
CA HIS A 238 -23.72 9.14 -15.29
C HIS A 238 -23.65 7.77 -14.61
N VAL A 239 -22.82 7.66 -13.58
CA VAL A 239 -22.74 6.50 -12.67
C VAL A 239 -22.66 7.02 -11.24
N ILE A 240 -23.35 6.36 -10.31
CA ILE A 240 -23.32 6.74 -8.89
C ILE A 240 -22.21 5.98 -8.19
N PHE A 241 -21.25 6.71 -7.63
CA PHE A 241 -20.22 6.13 -6.76
C PHE A 241 -20.64 6.18 -5.29
N PRO A 242 -20.00 5.39 -4.40
CA PRO A 242 -20.23 5.48 -2.97
C PRO A 242 -20.07 6.91 -2.45
N MET A 243 -21.10 7.40 -1.76
CA MET A 243 -21.14 8.73 -1.15
C MET A 243 -20.88 8.70 0.36
N GLN A 244 -20.75 7.52 0.95
CA GLN A 244 -20.48 7.33 2.38
C GLN A 244 -19.01 7.00 2.59
N ASP A 245 -18.43 7.57 3.64
CA ASP A 245 -17.09 7.20 4.07
C ASP A 245 -17.01 5.69 4.36
N LEU A 246 -15.94 5.08 3.89
CA LEU A 246 -15.67 3.67 4.08
C LEU A 246 -15.22 3.42 5.53
N LYS A 247 -15.77 2.38 6.13
CA LYS A 247 -15.33 1.89 7.45
C LYS A 247 -14.09 1.02 7.29
N LEU A 248 -12.93 1.66 7.19
CA LEU A 248 -11.65 0.98 6.98
C LEU A 248 -10.82 0.94 8.26
N PRO A 249 -10.10 -0.18 8.52
CA PRO A 249 -9.11 -0.22 9.59
C PRO A 249 -7.96 0.76 9.31
N LYS A 250 -7.24 1.17 10.37
CA LYS A 250 -6.00 1.95 10.23
C LYS A 250 -4.92 1.06 9.60
N ALA A 251 -4.18 1.60 8.63
CA ALA A 251 -3.04 0.91 8.04
C ALA A 251 -1.97 0.62 9.12
N PRO A 252 -1.48 -0.63 9.22
CA PRO A 252 -0.36 -0.93 10.09
C PRO A 252 0.91 -0.29 9.55
N GLU A 253 1.82 0.07 10.45
CA GLU A 253 3.16 0.51 10.08
C GLU A 253 3.98 -0.71 9.68
N LEU A 254 4.42 -0.72 8.42
CA LEU A 254 5.31 -1.76 7.91
C LEU A 254 6.76 -1.34 8.12
N ALA A 255 7.61 -2.32 8.44
CA ALA A 255 9.05 -2.17 8.51
C ALA A 255 9.72 -3.40 7.92
N ASN A 256 10.88 -3.21 7.29
CA ASN A 256 11.74 -4.33 6.94
C ASN A 256 12.38 -4.87 8.23
N ALA A 257 12.57 -6.19 8.28
CA ALA A 257 13.34 -6.84 9.32
C ALA A 257 14.79 -6.32 9.32
N ASP A 258 15.38 -6.26 10.51
CA ASP A 258 16.82 -6.08 10.63
C ASP A 258 17.51 -7.39 10.24
N LEU A 259 18.04 -7.42 9.02
CA LEU A 259 18.73 -8.58 8.47
C LEU A 259 20.20 -8.60 8.88
N GLY A 260 20.69 -7.62 9.65
CA GLY A 260 22.11 -7.38 9.90
C GLY A 260 22.88 -6.99 8.62
N ASP A 261 24.00 -6.31 8.79
CA ASP A 261 24.92 -5.99 7.69
C ASP A 261 26.01 -7.08 7.56
N THR A 262 26.34 -7.44 6.32
CA THR A 262 27.65 -8.02 5.99
C THR A 262 28.50 -6.97 5.29
N ALA A 263 28.61 -5.76 5.85
CA ALA A 263 29.82 -5.02 5.57
C ALA A 263 30.96 -5.94 6.06
N PRO A 264 31.91 -6.35 5.20
CA PRO A 264 33.13 -6.92 5.73
C PRO A 264 33.64 -5.90 6.75
N GLU A 265 34.00 -6.34 7.96
CA GLU A 265 34.86 -5.51 8.80
C GLU A 265 36.00 -5.03 7.88
N PRO A 266 36.29 -3.72 7.83
CA PRO A 266 37.39 -3.27 7.02
C PRO A 266 38.60 -4.08 7.46
N VAL A 267 39.12 -4.93 6.59
CA VAL A 267 40.40 -5.58 6.79
C VAL A 267 41.34 -4.44 7.16
N PRO A 268 42.01 -4.47 8.33
CA PRO A 268 42.90 -3.38 8.69
C PRO A 268 43.88 -3.27 7.53
N ALA A 269 43.86 -2.13 6.83
CA ALA A 269 44.73 -1.91 5.71
C ALA A 269 46.18 -2.18 6.18
N PRO A 270 46.99 -2.91 5.42
CA PRO A 270 48.42 -2.94 5.69
C PRO A 270 48.90 -1.50 5.83
N LYS A 271 49.59 -1.19 6.93
CA LYS A 271 50.21 0.12 7.10
C LYS A 271 51.33 0.25 6.08
N ASP A 272 51.02 0.72 4.89
CA ASP A 272 52.01 1.20 3.93
C ASP A 272 52.27 2.70 4.12
N PRO A 273 53.49 3.16 3.79
CA PRO A 273 54.06 4.39 4.33
C PRO A 273 53.37 5.63 3.78
N GLU A 274 53.33 6.71 4.58
CA GLU A 274 52.78 8.02 4.21
C GLU A 274 53.23 8.48 2.81
N GLU A 275 52.31 8.45 1.85
CA GLU A 275 52.48 9.10 0.55
C GLU A 275 51.84 10.50 0.58
N LYS A 276 52.61 11.50 0.16
CA LYS A 276 52.21 12.92 0.11
C LYS A 276 51.10 13.15 -0.92
N PRO A 277 50.23 14.15 -0.73
CA PRO A 277 49.10 14.38 -1.62
C PRO A 277 49.56 14.93 -2.97
N ASP A 278 49.14 14.26 -4.06
CA ASP A 278 49.24 14.76 -5.43
C ASP A 278 48.07 15.71 -5.72
N THR A 279 48.39 16.95 -6.07
CA THR A 279 47.43 18.06 -6.23
C THR A 279 46.73 18.11 -7.59
N ASN A 280 46.86 17.10 -8.46
CA ASN A 280 46.34 17.17 -9.83
C ASN A 280 45.47 15.98 -10.31
N ALA A 281 44.86 15.20 -9.41
CA ALA A 281 43.92 14.15 -9.81
C ALA A 281 42.57 14.73 -10.31
N PRO A 282 42.01 14.24 -11.45
CA PRO A 282 40.70 14.68 -11.93
C PRO A 282 39.58 14.24 -10.96
N GLU A 283 38.63 15.14 -10.66
CA GLU A 283 37.52 14.91 -9.71
C GLU A 283 36.75 13.62 -10.07
N THR A 284 36.84 12.59 -9.23
CA THR A 284 36.02 11.37 -9.32
C THR A 284 34.57 11.67 -8.90
N PHE A 285 33.63 10.80 -9.33
CA PHE A 285 32.20 10.93 -9.04
C PHE A 285 31.90 11.07 -7.52
N ASP A 286 32.70 10.43 -6.67
CA ASP A 286 32.63 10.55 -5.21
C ASP A 286 32.99 11.94 -4.67
N ALA A 287 33.96 12.63 -5.28
CA ALA A 287 34.31 13.99 -4.89
C ALA A 287 33.17 14.96 -5.21
N LYS A 288 32.45 14.74 -6.33
CA LYS A 288 31.24 15.52 -6.67
C LYS A 288 30.05 15.20 -5.77
N LEU A 289 29.85 13.94 -5.40
CA LEU A 289 28.80 13.54 -4.47
C LEU A 289 29.04 14.11 -3.06
N ALA A 290 30.29 14.07 -2.56
CA ALA A 290 30.67 14.68 -1.29
C ALA A 290 30.49 16.21 -1.30
N LYS A 291 30.78 16.87 -2.42
CA LYS A 291 30.55 18.30 -2.62
C LYS A 291 29.06 18.64 -2.61
N ILE A 292 28.22 17.82 -3.24
CA ILE A 292 26.76 17.97 -3.24
C ILE A 292 26.18 17.77 -1.83
N LEU A 293 26.61 16.74 -1.10
CA LEU A 293 26.21 16.50 0.29
C LEU A 293 26.66 17.65 1.22
N GLY A 294 27.86 18.19 1.01
CA GLY A 294 28.36 19.37 1.73
C GLY A 294 27.53 20.63 1.48
N ILE A 295 27.06 20.83 0.24
CA ILE A 295 26.16 21.95 -0.11
C ILE A 295 24.78 21.76 0.56
N VAL A 296 24.24 20.54 0.58
CA VAL A 296 22.94 20.26 1.25
C VAL A 296 23.02 20.53 2.76
N ALA A 297 24.12 20.14 3.41
CA ALA A 297 24.35 20.43 4.83
C ALA A 297 24.46 21.95 5.10
N ALA A 298 25.16 22.69 4.24
CA ALA A 298 25.28 24.15 4.35
C ALA A 298 23.93 24.87 4.16
N VAL A 299 23.09 24.40 3.22
CA VAL A 299 21.75 24.95 2.96
C VAL A 299 20.81 24.69 4.14
N LEU A 300 20.83 23.49 4.73
CA LEU A 300 20.04 23.17 5.92
C LEU A 300 20.47 24.00 7.14
N THR A 301 21.77 24.24 7.30
CA THR A 301 22.30 25.08 8.39
C THR A 301 21.92 26.55 8.20
N ALA A 302 21.98 27.06 6.97
CA ALA A 302 21.54 28.42 6.64
C ALA A 302 20.02 28.60 6.82
N LEU A 303 19.22 27.60 6.45
CA LEU A 303 17.79 27.56 6.73
C LEU A 303 17.51 27.55 8.23
N GLY A 304 18.21 26.72 9.02
CA GLY A 304 18.08 26.71 10.48
C GLY A 304 18.40 28.06 11.12
N ALA A 305 19.46 28.73 10.67
CA ALA A 305 19.83 30.07 11.14
C ALA A 305 18.80 31.14 10.74
N LEU A 306 18.25 31.07 9.53
CA LEU A 306 17.21 31.97 9.04
C LEU A 306 15.90 31.80 9.85
N PHE A 307 15.51 30.56 10.16
CA PHE A 307 14.36 30.26 11.03
C PHE A 307 14.57 30.76 12.46
N GLY A 308 15.79 30.63 13.02
CA GLY A 308 16.13 31.19 14.33
C GLY A 308 16.05 32.72 14.37
N LEU A 309 16.51 33.40 13.31
CA LEU A 309 16.36 34.85 13.16
C LEU A 309 14.89 35.29 13.03
N LEU A 310 14.09 34.57 12.25
CA LEU A 310 12.66 34.85 12.06
C LEU A 310 11.83 34.63 13.34
N GLN A 311 12.22 33.68 14.19
CA GLN A 311 11.62 33.48 15.51
C GLN A 311 11.97 34.61 16.49
N ASN A 312 13.23 35.07 16.51
CA ASN A 312 13.64 36.23 17.33
C ASN A 312 13.00 37.55 16.87
N MET A 313 12.58 37.65 15.61
CA MET A 313 11.85 38.81 15.05
C MET A 313 10.32 38.74 15.23
N GLY A 314 9.80 37.71 15.88
CA GLY A 314 8.37 37.62 16.25
C GLY A 314 7.41 37.21 15.14
N VAL A 315 7.91 36.59 14.05
CA VAL A 315 7.06 36.07 12.96
C VAL A 315 6.29 34.83 13.44
N LYS A 316 4.95 34.88 13.43
CA LYS A 316 4.08 33.74 13.81
C LYS A 316 3.67 32.93 12.58
N GLY A 317 3.68 31.60 12.71
CA GLY A 317 3.20 30.65 11.69
C GLY A 317 4.26 29.72 11.07
N LEU A 318 5.47 29.63 11.62
CA LEU A 318 6.52 28.75 11.10
C LEU A 318 6.30 27.29 11.55
N PRO A 319 6.44 26.29 10.66
CA PRO A 319 6.31 24.89 11.02
C PRO A 319 7.42 24.48 12.01
N ALA A 320 7.07 23.69 13.02
CA ALA A 320 8.04 23.14 13.97
C ALA A 320 8.97 22.17 13.25
N ILE A 321 10.27 22.41 13.34
CA ILE A 321 11.30 21.51 12.80
C ILE A 321 11.33 20.26 13.70
N PRO A 322 11.19 19.04 13.17
CA PRO A 322 11.36 17.82 13.95
C PRO A 322 12.82 17.74 14.44
N GLN A 323 13.01 17.61 15.75
CA GLN A 323 14.33 17.38 16.32
C GLN A 323 14.82 15.98 15.90
N ILE A 324 15.98 15.94 15.24
CA ILE A 324 16.70 14.69 14.96
C ILE A 324 17.55 14.37 16.20
N PRO A 325 17.28 13.26 16.92
CA PRO A 325 18.14 12.83 18.02
C PRO A 325 19.51 12.43 17.47
N GLY A 326 20.59 13.05 17.95
CA GLY A 326 21.97 12.67 17.62
C GLY A 326 22.93 13.80 17.21
N LEU A 327 22.45 15.03 16.97
CA LEU A 327 23.29 16.18 16.60
C LEU A 327 23.62 17.09 17.80
N THR A 328 24.07 16.50 18.91
CA THR A 328 24.79 17.23 19.96
C THR A 328 25.98 16.41 20.44
N LYS A 329 27.13 16.66 19.82
CA LYS A 329 28.41 16.91 20.48
C LYS A 329 29.21 17.85 19.59
#